data_AF-A0A7S0WT12-F1
#
_entry.id   AF-A0A7S0WT12-F1
#
_cell.length_a   1.000
_cell.length_b   1.000
_cell.length_c   1.000
_cell.angle_alpha   90.00
_cell.angle_beta   90.00
_cell.angle_gamma   90.00
#
_symmetry.space_group_name_H-M   'P 1'
#
loop_
_entity.id
_entity.type
_entity.pdbx_description
1 polymer ?
#
loop_
_entity_poly.entity_id
_entity_poly.type
_entity_poly.pdbx_seq_one_letter_code
_entity_poly.pdbx_strand_id
1 'polypeptide(L)'
;MSRPNSGASKASRPGTGSAMSGGIPESDAMIMLPPIDGFGHKLQQEWALSTGHLLMRSGHAAKLANFQQLQNRKEMSNNIRITMQAEAKTVRALRNKLHQLKNFKAILENTLDKTEFDISKLQECKERLQMERERVNHNLEINMDRRQHRAQRPQAELVHDGAFKQLDNETTLLQDILSKIDLCLEEVEDMLDHLNKVKWMLTSDLADKSAAIDLDTKCVDLGYTWPECENPEDSLPPQKLFHVPTTWKVQTMQGIELALQQLQEANDLRLKAAKIAHNAKLAEKIQYDTVQKALEKRCQSINRMKREMMGKLNLVNHEIADLTRTKHRLEESHGLKNPALKITWERYQTRCQRPDRELVHDEVEHALKEQYELLMQNHAVMFKQLEHVNKSLDDLHRCKAELDMSIADKNETLEMERQCYAMAPPRPRTRGVLLGWHPVAEYQGHRESTVSWDTAASTKTMSY
;
A
#
# COMPACT_ATOMS: atom_id res chain seq x y z
N MET A 1 26.84 -63.81 -18.45
CA MET A 1 26.61 -64.21 -17.04
C MET A 1 25.11 -64.11 -16.76
N SER A 2 24.27 -65.01 -17.28
CA SER A 2 24.04 -66.41 -16.86
C SER A 2 22.82 -66.54 -15.94
N ARG A 3 21.64 -66.74 -16.53
CA ARG A 3 20.62 -67.69 -16.04
C ARG A 3 21.09 -69.11 -16.47
N PRO A 4 20.79 -70.22 -15.76
CA PRO A 4 19.45 -70.72 -15.40
C PRO A 4 19.36 -71.09 -13.89
N ASN A 5 18.51 -71.97 -13.33
CA ASN A 5 17.46 -72.90 -13.82
C ASN A 5 16.35 -73.01 -12.73
N SER A 6 15.05 -73.19 -13.02
CA SER A 6 14.31 -74.46 -13.20
C SER A 6 14.67 -75.61 -12.23
N GLY A 7 13.66 -76.21 -11.56
CA GLY A 7 13.85 -77.44 -10.79
C GLY A 7 12.67 -77.77 -9.87
N ALA A 8 11.61 -78.39 -10.40
CA ALA A 8 10.47 -78.85 -9.62
C ALA A 8 10.58 -80.33 -9.19
N SER A 9 9.83 -80.66 -8.12
CA SER A 9 9.14 -81.95 -7.88
C SER A 9 9.83 -83.09 -7.10
N LYS A 10 8.96 -83.73 -6.27
CA LYS A 10 9.02 -85.09 -5.65
C LYS A 10 9.98 -85.23 -4.46
N ALA A 11 9.61 -85.85 -3.33
CA ALA A 11 8.37 -86.54 -2.90
C ALA A 11 8.13 -86.30 -1.37
N SER A 12 7.12 -86.81 -0.65
CA SER A 12 6.16 -87.90 -0.93
C SER A 12 4.80 -87.74 -0.18
N ARG A 13 4.21 -88.85 0.28
CA ARG A 13 2.95 -89.06 1.03
C ARG A 13 3.21 -89.92 2.30
N PRO A 14 2.26 -90.17 3.23
CA PRO A 14 0.79 -89.97 3.22
C PRO A 14 0.30 -88.97 4.31
N GLY A 15 -0.98 -88.66 4.51
CA GLY A 15 -2.25 -89.20 4.00
C GLY A 15 -3.20 -89.60 5.16
N THR A 16 -4.52 -89.53 4.95
CA THR A 16 -5.61 -89.59 5.97
C THR A 16 -5.72 -88.32 6.86
N GLY A 17 -6.90 -87.84 7.25
CA GLY A 17 -8.27 -88.22 6.88
C GLY A 17 -9.26 -88.10 8.05
N SER A 18 -10.39 -87.40 7.85
CA SER A 18 -11.51 -87.18 8.81
C SER A 18 -11.15 -86.37 10.08
N ALA A 19 -11.76 -85.23 10.38
CA ALA A 19 -13.18 -84.96 10.68
C ALA A 19 -13.63 -85.52 12.04
N MET A 20 -13.91 -84.62 13.00
CA MET A 20 -15.25 -84.43 13.60
C MET A 20 -15.22 -83.38 14.74
N SER A 21 -16.42 -82.87 15.03
CA SER A 21 -16.80 -81.93 16.10
C SER A 21 -16.10 -82.08 17.45
N GLY A 22 -15.59 -80.96 17.98
CA GLY A 22 -15.71 -80.63 19.41
C GLY A 22 -16.92 -79.69 19.55
N GLY A 23 -18.00 -80.02 20.26
CA GLY A 23 -18.09 -80.94 21.38
C GLY A 23 -17.90 -80.14 22.65
N ILE A 24 -19.02 -79.69 23.23
CA ILE A 24 -19.06 -79.04 24.55
C ILE A 24 -18.34 -79.97 25.52
N PRO A 25 -17.49 -79.47 26.44
CA PRO A 25 -16.99 -80.31 27.52
C PRO A 25 -18.16 -80.62 28.47
N GLU A 26 -18.86 -81.72 28.17
CA GLU A 26 -19.53 -82.49 29.21
C GLU A 26 -18.44 -82.92 30.17
N SER A 27 -18.24 -82.13 31.24
CA SER A 27 -17.45 -82.58 32.37
C SER A 27 -18.22 -83.74 32.97
N ASP A 28 -17.78 -84.94 32.62
CA ASP A 28 -18.19 -86.20 33.19
C ASP A 28 -17.73 -86.24 34.66
N ALA A 29 -18.41 -85.43 35.48
CA ALA A 29 -18.38 -85.49 36.93
C ALA A 29 -19.13 -86.77 37.29
N MET A 30 -18.45 -87.90 37.06
CA MET A 30 -18.91 -89.25 37.32
C MET A 30 -19.47 -89.28 38.74
N ILE A 31 -20.80 -89.23 38.85
CA ILE A 31 -21.50 -89.38 40.12
C ILE A 31 -21.29 -90.84 40.50
N MET A 32 -20.20 -91.08 41.23
CA MET A 32 -19.94 -92.31 41.94
C MET A 32 -21.05 -92.48 42.97
N LEU A 33 -22.17 -93.03 42.53
CA LEU A 33 -23.19 -93.61 43.39
C LEU A 33 -22.45 -94.60 44.30
N PRO A 34 -22.50 -94.43 45.64
CA PRO A 34 -21.81 -95.33 46.53
C PRO A 34 -22.38 -96.75 46.36
N PRO A 35 -21.57 -97.81 46.59
CA PRO A 35 -22.04 -99.18 46.46
C PRO A 35 -23.29 -99.42 47.32
N ILE A 36 -24.35 -99.93 46.70
CA ILE A 36 -25.57 -100.35 47.41
C ILE A 36 -25.35 -101.78 47.90
N ASP A 37 -24.48 -101.93 48.91
CA ASP A 37 -24.25 -103.18 49.62
C ASP A 37 -24.66 -103.03 51.09
N GLY A 38 -25.60 -103.90 51.51
CA GLY A 38 -26.04 -104.00 52.90
C GLY A 38 -27.51 -103.64 53.13
N PHE A 39 -28.39 -104.66 53.16
CA PHE A 39 -29.74 -104.56 53.71
C PHE A 39 -29.70 -104.38 55.25
N GLY A 40 -29.32 -103.18 55.70
CA GLY A 40 -29.60 -102.72 57.05
C GLY A 40 -31.02 -102.18 57.13
N HIS A 41 -31.92 -102.89 57.83
CA HIS A 41 -33.24 -102.35 58.15
C HIS A 41 -33.09 -101.15 59.10
N LYS A 42 -33.00 -99.94 58.54
CA LYS A 42 -33.14 -98.69 59.33
C LYS A 42 -34.46 -98.72 60.07
N LEU A 43 -34.46 -98.33 61.34
CA LEU A 43 -35.72 -98.13 62.06
C LEU A 43 -36.57 -97.08 61.32
N GLN A 44 -37.89 -97.22 61.37
CA GLN A 44 -38.80 -96.25 60.73
C GLN A 44 -38.54 -94.80 61.21
N GLN A 45 -38.12 -94.63 62.47
CA GLN A 45 -37.63 -93.37 63.02
C GLN A 45 -36.35 -92.85 62.33
N GLU A 46 -35.35 -93.70 62.06
CA GLU A 46 -34.10 -93.27 61.41
C GLU A 46 -34.30 -92.89 59.95
N TRP A 47 -35.17 -93.62 59.22
CA TRP A 47 -35.59 -93.22 57.88
C TRP A 47 -36.37 -91.90 57.91
N ALA A 48 -37.28 -91.71 58.86
CA ALA A 48 -38.05 -90.47 59.00
C ALA A 48 -37.14 -89.27 59.37
N LEU A 49 -36.17 -89.45 60.27
CA LEU A 49 -35.19 -88.42 60.64
C LEU A 49 -34.25 -88.09 59.48
N SER A 50 -33.74 -89.10 58.75
CA SER A 50 -32.85 -88.90 57.60
C SER A 50 -33.59 -88.22 56.43
N THR A 51 -34.81 -88.65 56.13
CA THR A 51 -35.68 -88.04 55.11
C THR A 51 -36.08 -86.63 55.51
N GLY A 52 -36.41 -86.40 56.79
CA GLY A 52 -36.69 -85.07 57.34
C GLY A 52 -35.51 -84.12 57.27
N HIS A 53 -34.30 -84.58 57.60
CA HIS A 53 -33.06 -83.81 57.40
C HIS A 53 -32.81 -83.49 55.93
N LEU A 54 -33.08 -84.42 55.01
CA LEU A 54 -32.95 -84.17 53.57
C LEU A 54 -33.95 -83.12 53.08
N LEU A 55 -35.21 -83.20 53.51
CA LEU A 55 -36.27 -82.22 53.21
C LEU A 55 -35.97 -80.82 53.79
N MET A 56 -35.43 -80.76 55.00
CA MET A 56 -34.98 -79.51 55.62
C MET A 56 -33.76 -78.93 54.88
N ARG A 57 -32.80 -79.76 54.48
CA ARG A 57 -31.61 -79.32 53.73
C ARG A 57 -31.95 -78.88 52.31
N SER A 58 -32.83 -79.58 51.61
CA SER A 58 -33.30 -79.19 50.27
C SER A 58 -34.17 -77.94 50.32
N GLY A 59 -35.06 -77.83 51.31
CA GLY A 59 -35.86 -76.61 51.56
C GLY A 59 -34.99 -75.40 51.93
N HIS A 60 -33.91 -75.60 52.69
CA HIS A 60 -32.94 -74.53 52.99
C HIS A 60 -32.12 -74.15 51.75
N ALA A 61 -31.62 -75.12 50.98
CA ALA A 61 -30.89 -74.86 49.74
C ALA A 61 -31.76 -74.13 48.70
N ALA A 62 -33.04 -74.52 48.55
CA ALA A 62 -33.99 -73.84 47.66
C ALA A 62 -34.29 -72.40 48.13
N LYS A 63 -34.38 -72.15 49.44
CA LYS A 63 -34.52 -70.79 49.98
C LYS A 63 -33.27 -69.94 49.73
N LEU A 64 -32.07 -70.51 49.91
CA LEU A 64 -30.80 -69.84 49.66
C LEU A 64 -30.62 -69.52 48.16
N ALA A 65 -30.92 -70.46 47.26
CA ALA A 65 -30.88 -70.26 45.82
C ALA A 65 -31.88 -69.18 45.35
N ASN A 66 -33.12 -69.19 45.87
CA ASN A 66 -34.09 -68.12 45.58
C ASN A 66 -33.64 -66.75 46.11
N PHE A 67 -33.05 -66.69 47.31
CA PHE A 67 -32.49 -65.46 47.87
C PHE A 67 -31.34 -64.93 46.99
N GLN A 68 -30.43 -65.80 46.56
CA GLN A 68 -29.33 -65.45 45.67
C GLN A 68 -29.83 -65.01 44.29
N GLN A 69 -30.83 -65.69 43.70
CA GLN A 69 -31.46 -65.22 42.45
C GLN A 69 -32.12 -63.84 42.61
N LEU A 70 -32.75 -63.55 43.75
CA LEU A 70 -33.33 -62.24 44.04
C LEU A 70 -32.27 -61.15 44.24
N GLN A 71 -31.12 -61.49 44.85
CA GLN A 71 -29.96 -60.58 44.93
C GLN A 71 -29.38 -60.32 43.54
N ASN A 72 -29.04 -61.37 42.77
CA ASN A 72 -28.53 -61.26 41.41
C ASN A 72 -29.46 -60.46 40.49
N ARG A 73 -30.79 -60.59 40.62
CA ARG A 73 -31.76 -59.77 39.88
C ARG A 73 -31.74 -58.29 40.28
N LYS A 74 -31.61 -57.98 41.57
CA LYS A 74 -31.48 -56.60 42.07
C LYS A 74 -30.16 -55.97 41.64
N GLU A 75 -29.07 -56.73 41.69
CA GLU A 75 -27.74 -56.32 41.23
C GLU A 75 -27.73 -56.09 39.72
N MET A 76 -28.25 -57.02 38.92
CA MET A 76 -28.41 -56.85 37.48
C MET A 76 -29.24 -55.60 37.14
N SER A 77 -30.38 -55.39 37.80
CA SER A 77 -31.20 -54.19 37.60
C SER A 77 -30.49 -52.89 37.99
N ASN A 78 -29.73 -52.90 39.08
CA ASN A 78 -28.88 -51.75 39.46
C ASN A 78 -27.74 -51.52 38.47
N ASN A 79 -27.08 -52.57 37.98
CA ASN A 79 -26.00 -52.49 37.01
C ASN A 79 -26.51 -51.90 35.69
N ILE A 80 -27.64 -52.39 35.17
CA ILE A 80 -28.33 -51.82 33.99
C ILE A 80 -28.66 -50.33 34.23
N ARG A 81 -29.22 -49.98 35.39
CA ARG A 81 -29.54 -48.58 35.71
C ARG A 81 -28.29 -47.68 35.76
N ILE A 82 -27.19 -48.18 36.33
CA ILE A 82 -25.92 -47.44 36.44
C ILE A 82 -25.27 -47.28 35.06
N THR A 83 -25.24 -48.31 34.23
CA THR A 83 -24.65 -48.23 32.88
C THR A 83 -25.45 -47.31 31.98
N MET A 84 -26.79 -47.42 31.94
CA MET A 84 -27.65 -46.49 31.19
C MET A 84 -27.51 -45.04 31.70
N GLN A 85 -27.36 -44.82 33.01
CA GLN A 85 -27.15 -43.48 33.56
C GLN A 85 -25.77 -42.91 33.20
N ALA A 86 -24.73 -43.75 33.16
CA ALA A 86 -23.39 -43.36 32.73
C ALA A 86 -23.36 -43.03 31.23
N GLU A 87 -23.94 -43.87 30.38
CA GLU A 87 -24.09 -43.64 28.94
C GLU A 87 -24.87 -42.36 28.64
N ALA A 88 -26.04 -42.17 29.25
CA ALA A 88 -26.83 -40.95 29.06
C ALA A 88 -26.09 -39.68 29.51
N LYS A 89 -25.14 -39.80 30.47
CA LYS A 89 -24.24 -38.71 30.87
C LYS A 89 -23.15 -38.46 29.83
N THR A 90 -22.50 -39.50 29.28
CA THR A 90 -21.45 -39.36 28.27
C THR A 90 -22.01 -38.82 26.95
N VAL A 91 -23.12 -39.38 26.44
CA VAL A 91 -23.79 -38.92 25.22
C VAL A 91 -24.23 -37.46 25.34
N ARG A 92 -24.73 -37.04 26.51
CA ARG A 92 -25.06 -35.62 26.78
C ARG A 92 -23.82 -34.73 26.77
N ALA A 93 -22.73 -35.16 27.40
CA ALA A 93 -21.47 -34.41 27.41
C ALA A 93 -20.88 -34.26 25.99
N LEU A 94 -20.90 -35.32 25.19
CA LEU A 94 -20.43 -35.34 23.81
C LEU A 94 -21.27 -34.42 22.91
N ARG A 95 -22.61 -34.50 23.00
CA ARG A 95 -23.51 -33.57 22.28
C ARG A 95 -23.27 -32.10 22.66
N ASN A 96 -23.04 -31.81 23.94
CA ASN A 96 -22.71 -30.47 24.40
C ASN A 96 -21.37 -29.98 23.84
N LYS A 97 -20.34 -30.84 23.81
CA LYS A 97 -19.02 -30.55 23.23
C LYS A 97 -19.12 -30.30 21.72
N LEU A 98 -19.85 -31.16 21.00
CA LEU A 98 -20.12 -31.02 19.56
C LEU A 98 -20.84 -29.72 19.23
N HIS A 99 -21.82 -29.30 20.05
CA HIS A 99 -22.48 -28.01 19.89
C HIS A 99 -21.51 -26.83 20.10
N GLN A 100 -20.67 -26.87 21.14
CA GLN A 100 -19.63 -25.85 21.35
C GLN A 100 -18.66 -25.75 20.17
N LEU A 101 -18.17 -26.88 19.65
CA LEU A 101 -17.28 -26.91 18.49
C LEU A 101 -17.96 -26.33 17.24
N LYS A 102 -19.22 -26.67 16.97
CA LYS A 102 -20.00 -26.12 15.85
C LYS A 102 -20.22 -24.61 15.98
N ASN A 103 -20.46 -24.10 17.19
CA ASN A 103 -20.58 -22.66 17.42
C ASN A 103 -19.23 -21.94 17.16
N PHE A 104 -18.11 -22.49 17.65
CA PHE A 104 -16.78 -21.94 17.37
C PHE A 104 -16.41 -21.98 15.89
N LYS A 105 -16.76 -23.08 15.19
CA LYS A 105 -16.58 -23.20 13.74
C LYS A 105 -17.29 -22.07 12.99
N ALA A 106 -18.56 -21.82 13.28
CA ALA A 106 -19.33 -20.76 12.62
C ALA A 106 -18.78 -19.35 12.88
N ILE A 107 -18.21 -19.10 14.08
CA ILE A 107 -17.55 -17.82 14.39
C ILE A 107 -16.23 -17.71 13.62
N LEU A 108 -15.41 -18.77 13.59
CA LEU A 108 -14.16 -18.81 12.84
C LEU A 108 -14.38 -18.59 11.33
N GLU A 109 -15.39 -19.24 10.74
CA GLU A 109 -15.78 -19.06 9.34
C GLU A 109 -16.14 -17.59 9.04
N ASN A 110 -17.03 -16.98 9.83
CA ASN A 110 -17.43 -15.57 9.67
C ASN A 110 -16.24 -14.60 9.86
N THR A 111 -15.35 -14.86 10.83
CA THR A 111 -14.16 -14.03 11.04
C THR A 111 -13.16 -14.19 9.89
N LEU A 112 -12.97 -15.40 9.38
CA LEU A 112 -12.11 -15.69 8.23
C LEU A 112 -12.62 -14.99 6.97
N ASP A 113 -13.91 -15.11 6.64
CA ASP A 113 -14.54 -14.42 5.51
C ASP A 113 -14.29 -12.90 5.55
N LYS A 114 -14.43 -12.29 6.73
CA LYS A 114 -14.13 -10.86 6.96
C LYS A 114 -12.66 -10.54 6.73
N THR A 115 -11.74 -11.36 7.25
CA THR A 115 -10.29 -11.20 7.03
C THR A 115 -9.93 -11.31 5.54
N GLU A 116 -10.50 -12.26 4.80
CA GLU A 116 -10.26 -12.41 3.35
C GLU A 116 -10.79 -11.22 2.53
N PHE A 117 -11.99 -10.75 2.87
CA PHE A 117 -12.58 -9.56 2.26
C PHE A 117 -11.73 -8.30 2.54
N ASP A 118 -11.23 -8.15 3.77
CA ASP A 118 -10.46 -6.99 4.17
C ASP A 118 -9.06 -6.96 3.54
N ILE A 119 -8.38 -8.12 3.45
CA ILE A 119 -7.15 -8.31 2.66
C ILE A 119 -7.38 -7.84 1.21
N SER A 120 -8.48 -8.26 0.60
CA SER A 120 -8.83 -7.89 -0.78
C SER A 120 -9.05 -6.37 -0.92
N LYS A 121 -9.67 -5.73 0.07
CA LYS A 121 -9.90 -4.27 0.10
C LYS A 121 -8.63 -3.47 0.40
N LEU A 122 -7.72 -4.01 1.19
CA LEU A 122 -6.43 -3.39 1.50
C LEU A 122 -5.47 -3.51 0.30
N GLN A 123 -5.49 -4.63 -0.43
CA GLN A 123 -4.78 -4.80 -1.70
C GLN A 123 -5.28 -3.80 -2.77
N GLU A 124 -6.60 -3.63 -2.92
CA GLU A 124 -7.17 -2.58 -3.79
C GLU A 124 -6.72 -1.17 -3.37
N CYS A 125 -6.55 -0.91 -2.06
CA CYS A 125 -6.02 0.35 -1.56
C CYS A 125 -4.54 0.55 -1.90
N LYS A 126 -3.71 -0.51 -1.80
CA LYS A 126 -2.30 -0.53 -2.18
C LYS A 126 -2.11 -0.15 -3.65
N GLU A 127 -2.82 -0.82 -4.56
CA GLU A 127 -2.72 -0.59 -6.01
C GLU A 127 -3.06 0.86 -6.37
N ARG A 128 -4.07 1.45 -5.72
CA ARG A 128 -4.45 2.86 -5.92
C ARG A 128 -3.41 3.84 -5.37
N LEU A 129 -2.78 3.55 -4.23
CA LEU A 129 -1.67 4.35 -3.72
C LEU A 129 -0.47 4.29 -4.68
N GLN A 130 -0.16 3.12 -5.25
CA GLN A 130 0.89 2.97 -6.26
C GLN A 130 0.60 3.78 -7.54
N MET A 131 -0.63 3.75 -8.05
CA MET A 131 -1.03 4.59 -9.20
C MET A 131 -0.93 6.10 -8.90
N GLU A 132 -1.30 6.54 -7.69
CA GLU A 132 -1.11 7.94 -7.29
C GLU A 132 0.36 8.31 -7.13
N ARG A 133 1.19 7.41 -6.59
CA ARG A 133 2.65 7.58 -6.48
C ARG A 133 3.28 7.80 -7.85
N GLU A 134 2.98 6.94 -8.81
CA GLU A 134 3.48 7.04 -10.19
C GLU A 134 3.06 8.37 -10.84
N ARG A 135 1.80 8.78 -10.65
CA ARG A 135 1.29 10.08 -11.14
C ARG A 135 2.03 11.27 -10.52
N VAL A 136 2.30 11.25 -9.21
CA VAL A 136 3.03 12.32 -8.52
C VAL A 136 4.50 12.34 -8.95
N ASN A 137 5.12 11.17 -9.14
CA ASN A 137 6.49 11.07 -9.65
C ASN A 137 6.62 11.62 -11.08
N HIS A 138 5.67 11.31 -11.97
CA HIS A 138 5.64 11.88 -13.30
C HIS A 138 5.45 13.41 -13.30
N ASN A 139 4.62 13.95 -12.40
CA ASN A 139 4.50 15.39 -12.19
C ASN A 139 5.81 16.03 -11.69
N LEU A 140 6.60 15.30 -10.89
CA LEU A 140 7.92 15.75 -10.40
C LEU A 140 8.95 15.80 -11.55
N GLU A 141 9.00 14.79 -12.41
CA GLU A 141 9.83 14.75 -13.62
C GLU A 141 9.54 15.97 -14.52
N ILE A 142 8.26 16.22 -14.84
CA ILE A 142 7.82 17.38 -15.63
C ILE A 142 8.25 18.71 -14.98
N ASN A 143 8.22 18.81 -13.65
CA ASN A 143 8.70 20.01 -12.97
C ASN A 143 10.24 20.15 -13.06
N MET A 144 10.99 19.06 -12.95
CA MET A 144 12.44 19.09 -13.17
C MET A 144 12.78 19.55 -14.59
N ASP A 145 12.07 19.06 -15.61
CA ASP A 145 12.22 19.50 -17.00
C ASP A 145 11.88 20.99 -17.19
N ARG A 146 10.80 21.47 -16.56
CA ARG A 146 10.42 22.90 -16.56
C ARG A 146 11.49 23.78 -15.90
N ARG A 147 12.11 23.33 -14.81
CA ARG A 147 13.24 24.00 -14.16
C ARG A 147 14.48 24.01 -15.06
N GLN A 148 14.82 22.87 -15.67
CA GLN A 148 15.98 22.72 -16.55
C GLN A 148 15.86 23.56 -17.83
N HIS A 149 14.69 23.57 -18.47
CA HIS A 149 14.43 24.42 -19.63
C HIS A 149 14.58 25.91 -19.30
N ARG A 150 14.10 26.36 -18.13
CA ARG A 150 14.33 27.74 -17.66
C ARG A 150 15.78 28.06 -17.29
N ALA A 151 16.63 27.06 -17.08
CA ALA A 151 18.07 27.24 -16.87
C ALA A 151 18.84 27.48 -18.18
N GLN A 152 18.20 27.24 -19.34
CA GLN A 152 18.77 27.49 -20.68
C GLN A 152 18.63 28.95 -21.15
N ARG A 153 17.96 29.81 -20.37
CA ARG A 153 17.76 31.24 -20.70
C ARG A 153 19.10 31.96 -20.93
N PRO A 154 19.17 32.98 -21.82
CA PRO A 154 20.32 33.85 -21.98
C PRO A 154 20.87 34.35 -20.64
N GLN A 155 22.19 34.46 -20.52
CA GLN A 155 22.85 34.76 -19.24
C GLN A 155 22.38 36.09 -18.62
N ALA A 156 22.08 37.10 -19.45
CA ALA A 156 21.52 38.39 -19.00
C ALA A 156 20.10 38.29 -18.41
N GLU A 157 19.39 37.19 -18.66
CA GLU A 157 17.99 36.94 -18.25
C GLU A 157 17.87 35.87 -17.15
N LEU A 158 18.99 35.22 -16.80
CA LEU A 158 19.07 34.11 -15.85
C LEU A 158 18.96 34.60 -14.40
N VAL A 159 17.73 34.96 -14.01
CA VAL A 159 17.41 35.51 -12.69
C VAL A 159 16.59 34.50 -11.86
N HIS A 160 16.87 34.43 -10.55
CA HIS A 160 16.04 33.76 -9.55
C HIS A 160 14.76 34.58 -9.29
N ASP A 161 13.83 34.51 -10.25
CA ASP A 161 12.54 35.18 -10.19
C ASP A 161 11.50 34.38 -9.38
N GLY A 162 10.32 34.99 -9.19
CA GLY A 162 9.22 34.39 -8.45
C GLY A 162 8.68 33.08 -9.05
N ALA A 163 8.82 32.86 -10.36
CA ALA A 163 8.39 31.62 -11.00
C ALA A 163 9.40 30.48 -10.74
N PHE A 164 10.70 30.77 -10.78
CA PHE A 164 11.73 29.83 -10.33
C PHE A 164 11.48 29.37 -8.89
N LYS A 165 11.21 30.31 -7.97
CA LYS A 165 10.88 29.97 -6.57
C LYS A 165 9.65 29.07 -6.44
N GLN A 166 8.60 29.27 -7.25
CA GLN A 166 7.40 28.43 -7.16
C GLN A 166 7.60 27.04 -7.77
N LEU A 167 8.44 26.88 -8.80
CA LEU A 167 8.83 25.55 -9.31
C LEU A 167 9.67 24.77 -8.29
N ASP A 168 10.52 25.46 -7.52
CA ASP A 168 11.32 24.90 -6.43
C ASP A 168 10.44 24.45 -5.25
N ASN A 169 9.49 25.29 -4.85
CA ASN A 169 8.43 24.92 -3.89
C ASN A 169 7.60 23.71 -4.39
N GLU A 170 7.26 23.68 -5.69
CA GLU A 170 6.53 22.56 -6.31
C GLU A 170 7.36 21.27 -6.31
N THR A 171 8.67 21.35 -6.50
CA THR A 171 9.60 20.20 -6.41
C THR A 171 9.58 19.63 -4.99
N THR A 172 9.75 20.50 -4.00
CA THR A 172 9.75 20.14 -2.57
C THR A 172 8.42 19.54 -2.14
N LEU A 173 7.30 20.11 -2.58
CA LEU A 173 5.95 19.62 -2.28
C LEU A 173 5.72 18.21 -2.86
N LEU A 174 6.09 17.98 -4.12
CA LEU A 174 5.91 16.68 -4.76
C LEU A 174 6.77 15.59 -4.08
N GLN A 175 7.99 15.93 -3.63
CA GLN A 175 8.85 15.02 -2.86
C GLN A 175 8.28 14.69 -1.46
N ASP A 176 7.69 15.68 -0.77
CA ASP A 176 6.99 15.47 0.50
C ASP A 176 5.73 14.61 0.34
N ILE A 177 4.98 14.80 -0.75
CA ILE A 177 3.83 13.95 -1.10
C ILE A 177 4.27 12.52 -1.40
N LEU A 178 5.33 12.31 -2.19
CA LEU A 178 5.87 10.97 -2.47
C LEU A 178 6.30 10.28 -1.17
N SER A 179 7.08 10.95 -0.32
CA SER A 179 7.49 10.41 0.99
C SER A 179 6.30 9.96 1.85
N LYS A 180 5.19 10.72 1.83
CA LYS A 180 3.97 10.38 2.58
C LYS A 180 3.18 9.22 1.97
N ILE A 181 3.21 9.06 0.65
CA ILE A 181 2.60 7.91 -0.02
C ILE A 181 3.45 6.65 0.21
N ASP A 182 4.77 6.76 0.16
CA ASP A 182 5.70 5.64 0.35
C ASP A 182 5.62 5.08 1.77
N LEU A 183 5.66 5.94 2.80
CA LEU A 183 5.40 5.52 4.19
C LEU A 183 4.02 4.87 4.38
N CYS A 184 3.00 5.35 3.67
CA CYS A 184 1.66 4.76 3.74
C CYS A 184 1.57 3.42 2.98
N LEU A 185 2.41 3.20 1.97
CA LEU A 185 2.53 1.93 1.26
C LEU A 185 3.23 0.88 2.13
N GLU A 186 4.32 1.25 2.82
CA GLU A 186 5.01 0.38 3.79
C GLU A 186 4.04 -0.08 4.90
N GLU A 187 3.29 0.84 5.52
CA GLU A 187 2.26 0.49 6.51
C GLU A 187 1.18 -0.46 5.97
N VAL A 188 0.79 -0.30 4.69
CA VAL A 188 -0.21 -1.15 4.03
C VAL A 188 0.35 -2.53 3.71
N GLU A 189 1.63 -2.65 3.38
CA GLU A 189 2.32 -3.91 3.18
C GLU A 189 2.47 -4.70 4.50
N ASP A 190 2.92 -4.04 5.57
CA ASP A 190 3.00 -4.65 6.91
C ASP A 190 1.63 -5.16 7.40
N MET A 191 0.57 -4.38 7.18
CA MET A 191 -0.79 -4.76 7.56
C MET A 191 -1.34 -5.93 6.72
N LEU A 192 -1.04 -5.99 5.41
CA LEU A 192 -1.35 -7.17 4.59
C LEU A 192 -0.64 -8.42 5.12
N ASP A 193 0.61 -8.31 5.53
CA ASP A 193 1.38 -9.40 6.13
C ASP A 193 0.80 -9.87 7.47
N HIS A 194 0.34 -8.95 8.32
CA HIS A 194 -0.36 -9.28 9.57
C HIS A 194 -1.71 -9.99 9.32
N LEU A 195 -2.55 -9.46 8.42
CA LEU A 195 -3.82 -10.09 8.07
C LEU A 195 -3.62 -11.49 7.45
N ASN A 196 -2.57 -11.70 6.64
CA ASN A 196 -2.25 -13.03 6.11
C ASN A 196 -1.81 -14.02 7.20
N LYS A 197 -1.02 -13.59 8.20
CA LYS A 197 -0.66 -14.42 9.37
C LYS A 197 -1.91 -14.80 10.18
N VAL A 198 -2.81 -13.84 10.41
CA VAL A 198 -4.10 -14.07 11.08
C VAL A 198 -4.99 -15.04 10.29
N LYS A 199 -5.13 -14.83 8.97
CA LYS A 199 -5.86 -15.74 8.07
C LYS A 199 -5.35 -17.18 8.20
N TRP A 200 -4.03 -17.38 8.17
CA TRP A 200 -3.44 -18.71 8.33
C TRP A 200 -3.78 -19.35 9.69
N MET A 201 -3.66 -18.59 10.78
CA MET A 201 -4.01 -19.03 12.14
C MET A 201 -5.48 -19.45 12.23
N LEU A 202 -6.41 -18.62 11.74
CA LEU A 202 -7.85 -18.92 11.73
C LEU A 202 -8.16 -20.16 10.87
N THR A 203 -7.50 -20.30 9.71
CA THR A 203 -7.66 -21.45 8.81
C THR A 203 -7.17 -22.74 9.47
N SER A 204 -6.04 -22.72 10.17
CA SER A 204 -5.52 -23.86 10.91
C SER A 204 -6.47 -24.28 12.04
N ASP A 205 -6.95 -23.32 12.82
CA ASP A 205 -7.90 -23.60 13.91
C ASP A 205 -9.22 -24.15 13.36
N LEU A 206 -9.74 -23.59 12.27
CA LEU A 206 -10.95 -24.07 11.58
C LEU A 206 -10.80 -25.52 11.06
N ALA A 207 -9.61 -25.88 10.56
CA ALA A 207 -9.31 -27.25 10.14
C ALA A 207 -9.32 -28.22 11.34
N ASP A 208 -8.63 -27.88 12.43
CA ASP A 208 -8.61 -28.69 13.66
C ASP A 208 -10.02 -28.84 14.27
N LYS A 209 -10.81 -27.77 14.30
CA LYS A 209 -12.20 -27.79 14.75
C LYS A 209 -13.09 -28.65 13.84
N SER A 210 -12.88 -28.63 12.53
CA SER A 210 -13.64 -29.47 11.59
C SER A 210 -13.31 -30.95 11.78
N ALA A 211 -12.03 -31.31 11.87
CA ALA A 211 -11.61 -32.68 12.15
C ALA A 211 -12.14 -33.18 13.51
N ALA A 212 -12.14 -32.34 14.54
CA ALA A 212 -12.73 -32.66 15.84
C ALA A 212 -14.26 -32.86 15.76
N ILE A 213 -14.98 -32.03 14.99
CA ILE A 213 -16.43 -32.19 14.76
C ILE A 213 -16.74 -33.51 14.05
N ASP A 214 -15.94 -33.91 13.06
CA ASP A 214 -16.16 -35.15 12.30
C ASP A 214 -15.91 -36.39 13.18
N LEU A 215 -14.89 -36.35 14.04
CA LEU A 215 -14.62 -37.40 15.03
C LEU A 215 -15.70 -37.45 16.11
N ASP A 216 -16.05 -36.33 16.73
CA ASP A 216 -17.09 -36.27 17.77
C ASP A 216 -18.48 -36.65 17.22
N THR A 217 -18.78 -36.33 15.95
CA THR A 217 -20.03 -36.77 15.29
C THR A 217 -20.05 -38.29 15.13
N LYS A 218 -18.98 -38.90 14.60
CA LYS A 218 -18.86 -40.37 14.55
C LYS A 218 -19.04 -41.00 15.93
N CYS A 219 -18.43 -40.43 16.97
CA CYS A 219 -18.59 -40.90 18.35
C CYS A 219 -20.03 -40.77 18.91
N VAL A 220 -20.86 -39.84 18.41
CA VAL A 220 -22.31 -39.79 18.73
C VAL A 220 -23.08 -40.87 17.98
N ASP A 221 -22.67 -41.19 16.75
CA ASP A 221 -23.33 -42.16 15.87
C ASP A 221 -22.96 -43.62 16.19
N LEU A 222 -21.85 -43.86 16.92
CA LEU A 222 -21.47 -45.15 17.51
C LEU A 222 -22.45 -45.60 18.62
N GLY A 223 -23.62 -46.11 18.22
CA GLY A 223 -24.60 -46.74 19.11
C GLY A 223 -24.42 -48.24 19.32
N TYR A 224 -25.29 -48.84 20.13
CA TYR A 224 -25.34 -50.27 20.51
C TYR A 224 -25.34 -51.30 19.36
N THR A 225 -25.45 -50.88 18.11
CA THR A 225 -25.50 -51.72 16.90
C THR A 225 -24.20 -51.73 16.08
N TRP A 226 -23.10 -51.16 16.58
CA TRP A 226 -21.83 -51.16 15.86
C TRP A 226 -21.22 -52.59 15.78
N PRO A 227 -21.08 -53.21 14.59
CA PRO A 227 -20.69 -54.63 14.51
C PRO A 227 -19.19 -54.88 14.63
N GLU A 228 -18.36 -53.85 14.50
CA GLU A 228 -16.90 -53.93 14.29
C GLU A 228 -16.11 -53.35 15.48
N CYS A 229 -16.62 -53.51 16.70
CA CYS A 229 -15.85 -53.20 17.91
C CYS A 229 -14.83 -54.31 18.18
N GLU A 230 -13.54 -54.03 17.96
CA GLU A 230 -12.44 -54.87 18.44
C GLU A 230 -12.52 -55.05 19.97
N ASN A 231 -12.07 -56.20 20.48
CA ASN A 231 -12.02 -56.40 21.92
C ASN A 231 -11.03 -55.41 22.56
N PRO A 232 -11.43 -54.66 23.60
CA PRO A 232 -10.54 -53.68 24.24
C PRO A 232 -9.35 -54.31 25.00
N GLU A 233 -9.27 -55.64 25.08
CA GLU A 233 -8.12 -56.38 25.62
C GLU A 233 -6.96 -56.53 24.60
N ASP A 234 -7.25 -56.45 23.29
CA ASP A 234 -6.26 -56.67 22.22
C ASP A 234 -5.48 -55.39 21.82
N SER A 235 -6.02 -54.20 22.13
CA SER A 235 -5.49 -52.90 21.68
C SER A 235 -5.43 -51.87 22.81
N LEU A 236 -4.21 -51.54 23.28
CA LEU A 236 -3.99 -50.40 24.18
C LEU A 236 -4.26 -49.07 23.45
N PRO A 237 -5.02 -48.13 24.04
CA PRO A 237 -5.24 -46.82 23.42
C PRO A 237 -3.90 -46.06 23.29
N PRO A 238 -3.67 -45.34 22.17
CA PRO A 238 -2.40 -44.66 21.93
C PRO A 238 -2.13 -43.61 23.00
N GLN A 239 -0.96 -43.65 23.62
CA GLN A 239 -0.53 -42.67 24.62
C GLN A 239 -0.37 -41.29 23.97
N LYS A 240 -1.40 -40.45 24.10
CA LYS A 240 -1.40 -39.05 23.68
C LYS A 240 -1.42 -38.13 24.89
N LEU A 241 -0.70 -37.01 24.80
CA LEU A 241 -0.81 -35.92 25.76
C LEU A 241 -2.14 -35.20 25.54
N PHE A 242 -2.94 -35.08 26.60
CA PHE A 242 -4.21 -34.35 26.57
C PHE A 242 -4.01 -32.93 27.07
N HIS A 243 -4.40 -31.94 26.27
CA HIS A 243 -4.42 -30.53 26.69
C HIS A 243 -5.66 -30.23 27.55
N VAL A 244 -5.53 -29.24 28.44
CA VAL A 244 -6.61 -28.87 29.37
C VAL A 244 -7.80 -28.29 28.57
N PRO A 245 -9.07 -28.69 28.85
CA PRO A 245 -10.23 -28.24 28.07
C PRO A 245 -10.48 -26.72 28.02
N THR A 246 -9.83 -25.92 28.86
CA THR A 246 -9.88 -24.45 28.81
C THR A 246 -8.86 -23.84 27.84
N THR A 247 -7.71 -24.47 27.57
CA THR A 247 -6.64 -23.83 26.78
C THR A 247 -7.04 -23.63 25.33
N TRP A 248 -7.61 -24.65 24.67
CA TRP A 248 -8.06 -24.54 23.28
C TRP A 248 -9.16 -23.49 23.11
N LYS A 249 -10.07 -23.35 24.10
CA LYS A 249 -11.16 -22.36 24.04
C LYS A 249 -10.58 -20.95 24.09
N VAL A 250 -9.66 -20.71 25.03
CA VAL A 250 -8.98 -19.43 25.19
C VAL A 250 -8.14 -19.10 23.94
N GLN A 251 -7.40 -20.07 23.38
CA GLN A 251 -6.62 -19.88 22.16
C GLN A 251 -7.49 -19.50 20.96
N THR A 252 -8.60 -20.21 20.71
CA THR A 252 -9.56 -19.85 19.66
C THR A 252 -10.15 -18.45 19.89
N MET A 253 -10.54 -18.11 21.13
CA MET A 253 -11.06 -16.78 21.46
C MET A 253 -10.04 -15.66 21.21
N GLN A 254 -8.79 -15.84 21.64
CA GLN A 254 -7.69 -14.89 21.42
C GLN A 254 -7.37 -14.72 19.94
N GLY A 255 -7.42 -15.80 19.15
CA GLY A 255 -7.23 -15.73 17.70
C GLY A 255 -8.31 -14.92 16.99
N ILE A 256 -9.57 -15.07 17.41
CA ILE A 256 -10.70 -14.27 16.91
C ILE A 256 -10.58 -12.81 17.33
N GLU A 257 -10.21 -12.53 18.58
CA GLU A 257 -10.04 -11.17 19.11
C GLU A 257 -8.93 -10.42 18.38
N LEU A 258 -7.77 -11.06 18.18
CA LEU A 258 -6.67 -10.52 17.38
C LEU A 258 -7.10 -10.20 15.94
N ALA A 259 -7.90 -11.09 15.32
CA ALA A 259 -8.41 -10.86 13.97
C ALA A 259 -9.32 -9.63 13.88
N LEU A 260 -10.24 -9.47 14.84
CA LEU A 260 -11.12 -8.31 14.91
C LEU A 260 -10.36 -7.01 15.15
N GLN A 261 -9.30 -7.04 15.96
CA GLN A 261 -8.42 -5.89 16.16
C GLN A 261 -7.69 -5.50 14.85
N GLN A 262 -7.05 -6.46 14.17
CA GLN A 262 -6.33 -6.21 12.92
C GLN A 262 -7.26 -5.71 11.79
N LEU A 263 -8.51 -6.20 11.74
CA LEU A 263 -9.55 -5.70 10.83
C LEU A 263 -9.87 -4.21 11.05
N GLN A 264 -9.93 -3.76 12.31
CA GLN A 264 -10.16 -2.36 12.66
C GLN A 264 -8.95 -1.50 12.25
N GLU A 265 -7.72 -1.95 12.57
CA GLU A 265 -6.48 -1.25 12.22
C GLU A 265 -6.32 -1.11 10.69
N ALA A 266 -6.62 -2.15 9.92
CA ALA A 266 -6.61 -2.13 8.46
C ALA A 266 -7.66 -1.15 7.88
N ASN A 267 -8.84 -1.05 8.50
CA ASN A 267 -9.85 -0.08 8.09
C ASN A 267 -9.40 1.37 8.35
N ASP A 268 -8.84 1.65 9.53
CA ASP A 268 -8.31 2.97 9.87
C ASP A 268 -7.12 3.37 8.97
N LEU A 269 -6.30 2.40 8.56
CA LEU A 269 -5.23 2.60 7.59
C LEU A 269 -5.77 2.96 6.19
N ARG A 270 -6.83 2.30 5.70
CA ARG A 270 -7.49 2.72 4.44
C ARG A 270 -8.05 4.13 4.52
N LEU A 271 -8.60 4.54 5.67
CA LEU A 271 -9.06 5.91 5.91
C LEU A 271 -7.89 6.91 5.91
N LYS A 272 -6.72 6.54 6.45
CA LYS A 272 -5.49 7.34 6.39
C LYS A 272 -5.00 7.49 4.95
N ALA A 273 -4.92 6.40 4.19
CA ALA A 273 -4.52 6.38 2.79
C ALA A 273 -5.42 7.28 1.92
N ALA A 274 -6.75 7.19 2.10
CA ALA A 274 -7.73 8.04 1.42
C ALA A 274 -7.51 9.54 1.69
N LYS A 275 -7.21 9.90 2.96
CA LYS A 275 -6.89 11.28 3.36
C LYS A 275 -5.59 11.77 2.73
N ILE A 276 -4.55 10.93 2.69
CA ILE A 276 -3.26 11.26 2.06
C ILE A 276 -3.45 11.54 0.56
N ALA A 277 -4.11 10.63 -0.17
CA ALA A 277 -4.38 10.79 -1.60
C ALA A 277 -5.26 12.03 -1.91
N HIS A 278 -6.24 12.35 -1.03
CA HIS A 278 -7.05 13.56 -1.17
C HIS A 278 -6.23 14.84 -0.95
N ASN A 279 -5.44 14.88 0.13
CA ASN A 279 -4.62 16.04 0.50
C ASN A 279 -3.52 16.30 -0.53
N ALA A 280 -2.89 15.25 -1.07
CA ALA A 280 -1.93 15.35 -2.17
C ALA A 280 -2.53 16.10 -3.38
N LYS A 281 -3.66 15.63 -3.91
CA LYS A 281 -4.34 16.27 -5.06
C LYS A 281 -4.79 17.71 -4.78
N LEU A 282 -5.17 18.02 -3.54
CA LEU A 282 -5.52 19.38 -3.15
C LEU A 282 -4.29 20.30 -3.13
N ALA A 283 -3.19 19.84 -2.52
CA ALA A 283 -1.94 20.60 -2.44
C ALA A 283 -1.32 20.82 -3.83
N GLU A 284 -1.23 19.76 -4.66
CA GLU A 284 -0.78 19.87 -6.05
C GLU A 284 -1.60 20.89 -6.85
N LYS A 285 -2.94 20.90 -6.70
CA LYS A 285 -3.80 21.86 -7.40
C LYS A 285 -3.52 23.30 -6.99
N ILE A 286 -3.34 23.55 -5.69
CA ILE A 286 -3.03 24.90 -5.16
C ILE A 286 -1.65 25.36 -5.64
N GLN A 287 -0.66 24.46 -5.65
CA GLN A 287 0.68 24.78 -6.11
C GLN A 287 0.73 24.99 -7.63
N TYR A 288 0.07 24.14 -8.42
CA TYR A 288 -0.12 24.30 -9.86
C TYR A 288 -0.67 25.70 -10.20
N ASP A 289 -1.78 26.10 -9.55
CA ASP A 289 -2.40 27.42 -9.79
C ASP A 289 -1.45 28.57 -9.42
N THR A 290 -0.61 28.37 -8.40
CA THR A 290 0.38 29.35 -7.91
C THR A 290 1.56 29.49 -8.88
N VAL A 291 2.10 28.38 -9.37
CA VAL A 291 3.18 28.32 -10.37
C VAL A 291 2.73 28.94 -11.69
N GLN A 292 1.54 28.56 -12.17
CA GLN A 292 1.02 29.04 -13.45
C GLN A 292 0.79 30.55 -13.43
N LYS A 293 0.27 31.09 -12.32
CA LYS A 293 0.14 32.54 -12.09
C LYS A 293 1.49 33.26 -11.96
N ALA A 294 2.53 32.60 -11.46
CA ALA A 294 3.88 33.16 -11.39
C ALA A 294 4.53 33.25 -12.80
N LEU A 295 4.40 32.19 -13.61
CA LEU A 295 4.85 32.16 -15.01
C LEU A 295 4.12 33.20 -15.87
N GLU A 296 2.79 33.32 -15.71
CA GLU A 296 2.01 34.33 -16.43
C GLU A 296 2.49 35.76 -16.10
N LYS A 297 2.68 36.08 -14.81
CA LYS A 297 3.25 37.37 -14.38
C LYS A 297 4.66 37.61 -14.94
N ARG A 298 5.50 36.58 -15.03
CA ARG A 298 6.84 36.67 -15.61
C ARG A 298 6.75 37.01 -17.11
N CYS A 299 5.91 36.30 -17.86
CA CYS A 299 5.62 36.58 -19.28
C CYS A 299 5.10 38.01 -19.49
N GLN A 300 4.16 38.48 -18.66
CA GLN A 300 3.63 39.84 -18.72
C GLN A 300 4.71 40.90 -18.46
N SER A 301 5.59 40.66 -17.48
CA SER A 301 6.70 41.57 -17.15
C SER A 301 7.74 41.66 -18.27
N ILE A 302 8.12 40.53 -18.88
CA ILE A 302 9.04 40.49 -20.04
C ILE A 302 8.42 41.24 -21.23
N ASN A 303 7.14 41.01 -21.55
CA ASN A 303 6.44 41.73 -22.62
C ASN A 303 6.29 43.23 -22.36
N ARG A 304 6.24 43.66 -21.09
CA ARG A 304 6.23 45.10 -20.77
C ARG A 304 7.61 45.70 -21.04
N MET A 305 8.67 45.10 -20.49
CA MET A 305 10.05 45.57 -20.67
C MET A 305 10.46 45.59 -22.15
N LYS A 306 10.13 44.53 -22.91
CA LYS A 306 10.36 44.48 -24.37
C LYS A 306 9.68 45.64 -25.10
N ARG A 307 8.42 45.97 -24.79
CA ARG A 307 7.71 47.10 -25.42
C ARG A 307 8.33 48.45 -25.07
N GLU A 308 8.76 48.64 -23.83
CA GLU A 308 9.48 49.84 -23.39
C GLU A 308 10.82 49.98 -24.15
N MET A 309 11.59 48.90 -24.28
CA MET A 309 12.85 48.85 -25.05
C MET A 309 12.63 49.11 -26.55
N MET A 310 11.63 48.50 -27.18
CA MET A 310 11.27 48.78 -28.59
C MET A 310 10.87 50.25 -28.79
N GLY A 311 10.19 50.87 -27.82
CA GLY A 311 9.90 52.30 -27.84
C GLY A 311 11.16 53.16 -27.78
N LYS A 312 12.14 52.80 -26.93
CA LYS A 312 13.45 53.48 -26.87
C LYS A 312 14.27 53.29 -28.13
N LEU A 313 14.30 52.08 -28.70
CA LEU A 313 14.96 51.77 -29.97
C LEU A 313 14.41 52.64 -31.11
N ASN A 314 13.09 52.81 -31.18
CA ASN A 314 12.48 53.71 -32.15
C ASN A 314 12.94 55.16 -31.98
N LEU A 315 13.00 55.68 -30.75
CA LEU A 315 13.50 57.04 -30.48
C LEU A 315 14.97 57.20 -30.90
N VAL A 316 15.83 56.24 -30.55
CA VAL A 316 17.25 56.22 -30.96
C VAL A 316 17.39 56.21 -32.48
N ASN A 317 16.58 55.43 -33.20
CA ASN A 317 16.59 55.40 -34.67
C ASN A 317 16.17 56.75 -35.31
N HIS A 318 15.23 57.48 -34.69
CA HIS A 318 14.86 58.83 -35.17
C HIS A 318 16.00 59.83 -34.92
N GLU A 319 16.60 59.81 -33.73
CA GLU A 319 17.72 60.70 -33.38
C GLU A 319 18.94 60.46 -34.30
N ILE A 320 19.26 59.20 -34.60
CA ILE A 320 20.31 58.84 -35.57
C ILE A 320 19.99 59.45 -36.95
N ALA A 321 18.74 59.36 -37.42
CA ALA A 321 18.36 59.92 -38.73
C ALA A 321 18.46 61.46 -38.76
N ASP A 322 18.06 62.15 -37.70
CA ASP A 322 18.09 63.61 -37.61
C ASP A 322 19.51 64.17 -37.40
N LEU A 323 20.35 63.48 -36.61
CA LEU A 323 21.79 63.79 -36.52
C LEU A 323 22.54 63.47 -37.82
N THR A 324 22.18 62.41 -38.53
CA THR A 324 22.75 62.11 -39.86
C THR A 324 22.40 63.21 -40.87
N ARG A 325 21.16 63.70 -40.88
CA ARG A 325 20.75 64.86 -41.71
C ARG A 325 21.50 66.13 -41.30
N THR A 326 21.71 66.32 -40.00
CA THR A 326 22.44 67.48 -39.46
C THR A 326 23.93 67.43 -39.83
N LYS A 327 24.57 66.26 -39.75
CA LYS A 327 25.93 66.00 -40.23
C LYS A 327 26.06 66.38 -41.70
N HIS A 328 25.20 65.85 -42.56
CA HIS A 328 25.25 66.12 -44.00
C HIS A 328 25.15 67.62 -44.33
N ARG A 329 24.22 68.34 -43.67
CA ARG A 329 24.08 69.80 -43.82
C ARG A 329 25.29 70.58 -43.30
N LEU A 330 25.95 70.11 -42.24
CA LEU A 330 27.19 70.71 -41.73
C LEU A 330 28.37 70.45 -42.69
N GLU A 331 28.48 69.25 -43.25
CA GLU A 331 29.48 68.88 -44.27
C GLU A 331 29.32 69.73 -45.54
N GLU A 332 28.09 69.92 -46.02
CA GLU A 332 27.77 70.80 -47.15
C GLU A 332 28.14 72.27 -46.86
N SER A 333 27.68 72.81 -45.72
CA SER A 333 28.01 74.19 -45.28
C SER A 333 29.52 74.41 -45.12
N HIS A 334 30.24 73.43 -44.59
CA HIS A 334 31.70 73.46 -44.44
C HIS A 334 32.38 73.41 -45.81
N GLY A 335 31.94 72.50 -46.69
CA GLY A 335 32.42 72.36 -48.06
C GLY A 335 32.24 73.63 -48.90
N LEU A 336 31.12 74.34 -48.78
CA LEU A 336 30.87 75.61 -49.48
C LEU A 336 31.75 76.76 -48.95
N LYS A 337 32.06 76.80 -47.65
CA LYS A 337 32.85 77.88 -47.02
C LYS A 337 34.36 77.69 -47.15
N ASN A 338 34.83 76.45 -47.31
CA ASN A 338 36.25 76.11 -47.42
C ASN A 338 36.96 76.77 -48.64
N PRO A 339 36.39 76.79 -49.87
CA PRO A 339 36.94 77.57 -50.99
C PRO A 339 37.02 79.07 -50.71
N ALA A 340 35.98 79.66 -50.09
CA ALA A 340 35.96 81.08 -49.77
C ALA A 340 37.10 81.46 -48.81
N LEU A 341 37.30 80.66 -47.75
CA LEU A 341 38.41 80.82 -46.81
C LEU A 341 39.77 80.79 -47.52
N LYS A 342 40.01 79.80 -48.39
CA LYS A 342 41.25 79.69 -49.16
C LYS A 342 41.47 80.89 -50.09
N ILE A 343 40.44 81.35 -50.79
CA ILE A 343 40.53 82.50 -51.71
C ILE A 343 40.81 83.80 -50.94
N THR A 344 40.15 84.03 -49.81
CA THR A 344 40.40 85.23 -48.99
C THR A 344 41.81 85.21 -48.39
N TRP A 345 42.28 84.05 -47.90
CA TRP A 345 43.67 83.89 -47.47
C TRP A 345 44.67 84.20 -48.59
N GLU A 346 44.51 83.59 -49.77
CA GLU A 346 45.42 83.79 -50.90
C GLU A 346 45.46 85.27 -51.36
N ARG A 347 44.29 85.94 -51.38
CA ARG A 347 44.18 87.38 -51.67
C ARG A 347 44.89 88.25 -50.64
N TYR A 348 44.75 87.92 -49.35
CA TYR A 348 45.42 88.63 -48.27
C TYR A 348 46.94 88.44 -48.36
N GLN A 349 47.40 87.18 -48.43
CA GLN A 349 48.82 86.82 -48.57
C GLN A 349 49.47 87.45 -49.81
N THR A 350 48.77 87.49 -50.96
CA THR A 350 49.27 88.15 -52.18
C THR A 350 49.45 89.66 -51.98
N ARG A 351 48.54 90.33 -51.24
CA ARG A 351 48.67 91.77 -50.95
C ARG A 351 49.79 92.08 -49.97
N CYS A 352 50.12 91.16 -49.05
CA CYS A 352 51.29 91.28 -48.18
C CYS A 352 52.64 91.20 -48.92
N GLN A 353 52.66 90.89 -50.22
CA GLN A 353 53.87 90.87 -51.06
C GLN A 353 54.10 92.18 -51.85
N ARG A 354 53.30 93.23 -51.61
CA ARG A 354 53.51 94.54 -52.25
C ARG A 354 54.87 95.12 -51.83
N PRO A 355 55.63 95.78 -52.73
CA PRO A 355 56.90 96.44 -52.38
C PRO A 355 56.72 97.49 -51.28
N ASP A 356 57.74 97.67 -50.43
CA ASP A 356 57.70 98.45 -49.18
C ASP A 356 56.96 99.80 -49.25
N ARG A 357 57.18 100.58 -50.33
CA ARG A 357 56.55 101.91 -50.50
C ARG A 357 55.03 101.85 -50.70
N GLU A 358 54.53 100.72 -51.16
CA GLU A 358 53.12 100.45 -51.49
C GLU A 358 52.48 99.48 -50.47
N LEU A 359 53.25 99.03 -49.47
CA LEU A 359 52.78 98.16 -48.38
C LEU A 359 52.12 99.01 -47.29
N VAL A 360 50.86 99.39 -47.54
CA VAL A 360 50.08 100.29 -46.67
C VAL A 360 48.87 99.56 -46.10
N HIS A 361 48.56 99.81 -44.83
CA HIS A 361 47.30 99.41 -44.18
C HIS A 361 46.13 100.23 -44.75
N ASP A 362 45.59 99.76 -45.88
CA ASP A 362 44.41 100.34 -46.54
C ASP A 362 43.13 99.58 -46.16
N GLU A 363 41.96 100.16 -46.49
CA GLU A 363 40.65 99.59 -46.17
C GLU A 363 40.47 98.15 -46.71
N VAL A 364 41.11 97.84 -47.85
CA VAL A 364 41.03 96.53 -48.50
C VAL A 364 41.87 95.49 -47.75
N GLU A 365 43.04 95.87 -47.24
CA GLU A 365 43.87 95.01 -46.39
C GLU A 365 43.18 94.69 -45.07
N HIS A 366 42.60 95.70 -44.40
CA HIS A 366 41.80 95.50 -43.18
C HIS A 366 40.59 94.58 -43.44
N ALA A 367 39.80 94.85 -44.47
CA ALA A 367 38.60 94.07 -44.80
C ALA A 367 38.91 92.62 -45.19
N LEU A 368 40.02 92.36 -45.90
CA LEU A 368 40.46 90.99 -46.21
C LEU A 368 40.92 90.24 -44.97
N LYS A 369 41.63 90.91 -44.05
CA LYS A 369 42.06 90.34 -42.77
C LYS A 369 40.86 89.96 -41.91
N GLU A 370 39.92 90.88 -41.73
CA GLU A 370 38.68 90.67 -40.96
C GLU A 370 37.84 89.53 -41.58
N GLN A 371 37.70 89.50 -42.90
CA GLN A 371 37.01 88.41 -43.60
C GLN A 371 37.72 87.06 -43.41
N TYR A 372 39.06 87.02 -43.47
CA TYR A 372 39.84 85.81 -43.23
C TYR A 372 39.65 85.30 -41.80
N GLU A 373 39.78 86.18 -40.80
CA GLU A 373 39.60 85.84 -39.38
C GLU A 373 38.18 85.33 -39.11
N LEU A 374 37.15 85.96 -39.67
CA LEU A 374 35.77 85.51 -39.58
C LEU A 374 35.55 84.14 -40.25
N LEU A 375 36.12 83.90 -41.43
CA LEU A 375 36.00 82.61 -42.12
C LEU A 375 36.76 81.51 -41.39
N MET A 376 37.92 81.81 -40.79
CA MET A 376 38.69 80.89 -39.94
C MET A 376 37.89 80.49 -38.68
N GLN A 377 37.31 81.46 -37.98
CA GLN A 377 36.46 81.20 -36.80
C GLN A 377 35.26 80.31 -37.18
N ASN A 378 34.55 80.65 -38.26
CA ASN A 378 33.44 79.84 -38.76
C ASN A 378 33.87 78.40 -39.13
N HIS A 379 35.03 78.24 -39.77
CA HIS A 379 35.58 76.92 -40.11
C HIS A 379 35.87 76.10 -38.84
N ALA A 380 36.51 76.70 -37.84
CA ALA A 380 36.83 76.04 -36.57
C ALA A 380 35.59 75.63 -35.78
N VAL A 381 34.54 76.46 -35.77
CA VAL A 381 33.24 76.13 -35.13
C VAL A 381 32.55 74.98 -35.85
N MET A 382 32.44 75.04 -37.19
CA MET A 382 31.81 73.98 -37.99
C MET A 382 32.55 72.64 -37.85
N PHE A 383 33.90 72.66 -37.80
CA PHE A 383 34.71 71.45 -37.60
C PHE A 383 34.46 70.81 -36.23
N LYS A 384 34.45 71.60 -35.14
CA LYS A 384 34.11 71.12 -33.79
C LYS A 384 32.68 70.58 -33.70
N GLN A 385 31.72 71.20 -34.41
CA GLN A 385 30.34 70.71 -34.50
C GLN A 385 30.26 69.35 -35.22
N LEU A 386 31.03 69.15 -36.30
CA LEU A 386 31.12 67.85 -36.98
C LEU A 386 31.72 66.77 -36.08
N GLU A 387 32.80 67.07 -35.35
CA GLU A 387 33.41 66.15 -34.39
C GLU A 387 32.40 65.73 -33.30
N HIS A 388 31.67 66.70 -32.73
CA HIS A 388 30.62 66.44 -31.74
C HIS A 388 29.49 65.57 -32.30
N VAL A 389 28.98 65.88 -33.51
CA VAL A 389 27.89 65.11 -34.14
C VAL A 389 28.34 63.69 -34.49
N ASN A 390 29.56 63.48 -34.97
CA ASN A 390 30.12 62.15 -35.21
C ASN A 390 30.16 61.33 -33.90
N LYS A 391 30.69 61.91 -32.82
CA LYS A 391 30.72 61.25 -31.52
C LYS A 391 29.33 60.88 -31.00
N SER A 392 28.36 61.79 -31.12
CA SER A 392 26.97 61.50 -30.74
C SER A 392 26.35 60.38 -31.58
N LEU A 393 26.66 60.30 -32.88
CA LEU A 393 26.22 59.19 -33.74
C LEU A 393 26.84 57.87 -33.31
N ASP A 394 28.13 57.82 -33.01
CA ASP A 394 28.81 56.60 -32.54
C ASP A 394 28.22 56.11 -31.20
N ASP A 395 27.94 57.03 -30.27
CA ASP A 395 27.30 56.73 -28.99
C ASP A 395 25.86 56.19 -29.18
N LEU A 396 25.09 56.76 -30.10
CA LEU A 396 23.74 56.29 -30.43
C LEU A 396 23.75 54.94 -31.16
N HIS A 397 24.69 54.69 -32.08
CA HIS A 397 24.84 53.40 -32.75
C HIS A 397 25.20 52.29 -31.76
N ARG A 398 26.06 52.58 -30.76
CA ARG A 398 26.33 51.65 -29.65
C ARG A 398 25.08 51.37 -28.81
N CYS A 399 24.36 52.41 -28.40
CA CYS A 399 23.11 52.27 -27.64
C CYS A 399 22.04 51.48 -28.43
N LYS A 400 21.94 51.68 -29.75
CA LYS A 400 21.08 50.90 -30.63
C LYS A 400 21.42 49.41 -30.59
N ALA A 401 22.71 49.06 -30.72
CA ALA A 401 23.16 47.67 -30.70
C ALA A 401 22.89 46.98 -29.34
N GLU A 402 23.10 47.69 -28.23
CA GLU A 402 22.76 47.22 -26.88
C GLU A 402 21.25 46.96 -26.72
N LEU A 403 20.40 47.87 -27.24
CA LEU A 403 18.95 47.70 -27.24
C LEU A 403 18.48 46.53 -28.12
N ASP A 404 19.02 46.40 -29.34
CA ASP A 404 18.69 45.31 -30.26
C ASP A 404 19.05 43.94 -29.64
N MET A 405 20.23 43.82 -29.02
CA MET A 405 20.67 42.60 -28.33
C MET A 405 19.77 42.28 -27.12
N SER A 406 19.46 43.26 -26.27
CA SER A 406 18.57 43.01 -25.12
C SER A 406 17.14 42.67 -25.55
N ILE A 407 16.64 43.22 -26.66
CA ILE A 407 15.35 42.83 -27.23
C ILE A 407 15.38 41.37 -27.74
N ALA A 408 16.50 40.90 -28.29
CA ALA A 408 16.68 39.50 -28.69
C ALA A 408 16.65 38.56 -27.48
N ASP A 409 17.42 38.84 -26.42
CA ASP A 409 17.44 38.06 -25.17
C ASP A 409 16.03 37.96 -24.53
N LYS A 410 15.29 39.08 -24.54
CA LYS A 410 13.91 39.16 -24.05
C LYS A 410 12.93 38.37 -24.93
N ASN A 411 13.17 38.24 -26.23
CA ASN A 411 12.35 37.41 -27.13
C ASN A 411 12.56 35.92 -26.86
N GLU A 412 13.81 35.47 -26.80
CA GLU A 412 14.16 34.08 -26.51
C GLU A 412 13.65 33.66 -25.13
N THR A 413 13.88 34.50 -24.12
CA THR A 413 13.36 34.26 -22.76
C THR A 413 11.84 34.20 -22.73
N LEU A 414 11.13 35.07 -23.45
CA LEU A 414 9.66 35.02 -23.49
C LEU A 414 9.15 33.71 -24.09
N GLU A 415 9.84 33.18 -25.10
CA GLU A 415 9.45 31.93 -25.74
C GLU A 415 9.72 30.71 -24.84
N MET A 416 10.86 30.67 -24.15
CA MET A 416 11.13 29.66 -23.12
C MET A 416 10.12 29.70 -21.96
N GLU A 417 9.70 30.90 -21.53
CA GLU A 417 8.69 31.04 -20.47
C GLU A 417 7.30 30.55 -20.92
N ARG A 418 6.95 30.71 -22.21
CA ARG A 418 5.73 30.13 -22.81
C ARG A 418 5.79 28.62 -22.94
N GLN A 419 6.93 28.08 -23.36
CA GLN A 419 7.15 26.63 -23.44
C GLN A 419 7.10 26.00 -22.04
N CYS A 420 7.73 26.63 -21.03
CA CYS A 420 7.61 26.24 -19.62
C CYS A 420 6.18 26.29 -19.06
N TYR A 421 5.35 27.22 -19.56
CA TYR A 421 3.93 27.32 -19.22
C TYR A 421 3.10 26.21 -19.89
N ALA A 422 3.45 25.82 -21.13
CA ALA A 422 2.79 24.78 -21.91
C ALA A 422 3.16 23.35 -21.48
N MET A 423 4.38 23.13 -20.97
CA MET A 423 4.84 21.85 -20.41
C MET A 423 4.16 21.48 -19.08
N ALA A 424 3.30 22.33 -18.50
CA ALA A 424 2.66 22.04 -17.22
C ALA A 424 1.74 20.81 -17.32
N PRO A 425 1.73 19.91 -16.30
CA PRO A 425 0.90 18.72 -16.31
C PRO A 425 -0.61 19.07 -16.26
N PRO A 426 -1.53 18.15 -16.61
CA PRO A 426 -2.96 18.42 -16.53
C PRO A 426 -3.39 18.84 -15.12
N ARG A 427 -3.99 20.03 -14.99
CA ARG A 427 -4.43 20.59 -13.69
C ARG A 427 -5.20 19.56 -12.84
N PRO A 428 -4.75 19.24 -11.61
CA PRO A 428 -5.34 18.19 -10.80
C PRO A 428 -6.84 18.37 -10.54
N ARG A 429 -7.62 17.31 -10.79
CA ARG A 429 -9.08 17.30 -10.58
C ARG A 429 -9.40 16.81 -9.16
N THR A 430 -9.95 17.69 -8.33
CA THR A 430 -10.35 17.36 -6.94
C THR A 430 -11.78 16.84 -6.81
N ARG A 431 -12.59 16.80 -7.89
CA ARG A 431 -13.98 16.36 -7.85
C ARG A 431 -14.07 14.84 -8.06
N GLY A 432 -14.70 14.13 -7.12
CA GLY A 432 -14.93 12.68 -7.21
C GLY A 432 -13.85 11.79 -6.57
N VAL A 433 -12.77 12.36 -6.01
CA VAL A 433 -11.63 11.59 -5.46
C VAL A 433 -12.05 10.57 -4.39
N LEU A 434 -13.03 10.89 -3.54
CA LEU A 434 -13.48 10.00 -2.46
C LEU A 434 -14.39 8.85 -2.93
N LEU A 435 -14.94 8.88 -4.16
CA LEU A 435 -15.87 7.85 -4.65
C LEU A 435 -15.22 6.50 -4.95
N GLY A 436 -13.89 6.45 -5.11
CA GLY A 436 -13.15 5.18 -5.13
C GLY A 436 -12.81 4.71 -3.72
N TRP A 437 -12.33 5.63 -2.88
CA TRP A 437 -11.77 5.38 -1.54
C TRP A 437 -12.87 5.31 -0.47
N HIS A 438 -13.93 4.57 -0.75
CA HIS A 438 -14.95 4.31 0.26
C HIS A 438 -14.38 3.45 1.40
N PRO A 439 -14.75 3.74 2.66
CA PRO A 439 -14.60 2.78 3.74
C PRO A 439 -15.32 1.49 3.36
N VAL A 440 -14.95 0.36 3.97
CA VAL A 440 -15.81 -0.82 3.95
C VAL A 440 -17.13 -0.41 4.61
N ALA A 441 -18.20 -0.33 3.82
CA ALA A 441 -19.54 -0.32 4.37
C ALA A 441 -19.68 -1.61 5.20
N GLU A 442 -20.14 -1.49 6.44
CA GLU A 442 -20.23 -2.58 7.41
C GLU A 442 -20.65 -3.89 6.75
N TYR A 443 -19.88 -4.95 6.96
CA TYR A 443 -20.01 -6.21 6.23
C TYR A 443 -21.44 -6.76 6.37
N GLN A 444 -22.32 -6.51 5.37
CA GLN A 444 -23.73 -6.92 5.39
C GLN A 444 -23.92 -8.43 5.15
N GLY A 445 -22.88 -9.23 5.40
CA GLY A 445 -22.93 -10.69 5.49
C GLY A 445 -23.49 -11.13 6.85
N HIS A 446 -24.80 -11.38 6.87
CA HIS A 446 -25.57 -12.08 7.92
C HIS A 446 -25.27 -11.81 9.40
N ARG A 447 -26.19 -11.05 10.02
CA ARG A 447 -26.47 -10.94 11.46
C ARG A 447 -25.26 -10.70 12.37
N GLU A 448 -25.23 -9.50 12.94
CA GLU A 448 -24.61 -9.24 14.23
C GLU A 448 -25.16 -10.21 15.30
N SER A 449 -24.48 -11.35 15.46
CA SER A 449 -24.51 -12.07 16.73
C SER A 449 -23.45 -11.42 17.60
N THR A 450 -23.87 -10.51 18.47
CA THR A 450 -23.04 -10.09 19.61
C THR A 450 -22.57 -11.36 20.31
N VAL A 451 -21.25 -11.58 20.32
CA VAL A 451 -20.68 -12.82 20.85
C VAL A 451 -20.71 -12.77 22.37
N SER A 452 -21.89 -13.07 22.94
CA SER A 452 -22.02 -13.37 24.36
C SER A 452 -21.33 -14.69 24.63
N TRP A 453 -20.14 -14.63 25.21
CA TRP A 453 -19.37 -15.80 25.61
C TRP A 453 -20.01 -16.56 26.80
N ASP A 454 -21.02 -15.94 27.43
CA ASP A 454 -21.70 -16.42 28.63
C ASP A 454 -23.06 -17.06 28.33
N THR A 455 -23.05 -18.37 28.09
CA THR A 455 -24.26 -19.20 28.26
C THR A 455 -23.93 -20.62 28.75
N ALA A 456 -22.83 -20.77 29.51
CA ALA A 456 -22.44 -22.07 30.09
C ALA A 456 -21.90 -21.98 31.55
N ALA A 457 -21.93 -20.82 32.19
CA ALA A 457 -21.59 -20.64 33.60
C ALA A 457 -22.85 -20.71 34.50
N SER A 458 -23.60 -21.81 34.42
CA SER A 458 -24.70 -22.09 35.37
C SER A 458 -24.65 -23.53 35.89
N THR A 459 -23.46 -23.94 36.35
CA THR A 459 -23.36 -24.98 37.37
C THR A 459 -23.68 -24.33 38.70
N LYS A 460 -24.92 -24.46 39.16
CA LYS A 460 -25.31 -24.13 40.54
C LYS A 460 -24.31 -24.78 41.51
N THR A 461 -23.56 -23.97 42.25
CA THR A 461 -23.11 -24.32 43.60
C THR A 461 -24.34 -24.36 44.50
N MET A 462 -25.05 -25.49 44.48
CA MET A 462 -26.09 -25.77 45.48
C MET A 462 -25.47 -26.64 46.57
N SER A 463 -25.58 -26.14 47.79
CA SER A 463 -24.95 -26.59 49.04
C SER A 463 -25.00 -28.09 49.33
N TYR A 464 -23.98 -28.57 50.05
CA TYR A 464 -24.14 -28.87 51.48
C TYR A 464 -22.94 -28.34 52.27
#